data_AF-A0A9P8F712-F1
#
_entry.id   AF-A0A9P8F712-F1
#
_cell.length_a   1.000
_cell.length_b   1.000
_cell.length_c   1.000
_cell.angle_alpha   90.00
_cell.angle_beta   90.00
_cell.angle_gamma   90.00
#
_symmetry.space_group_name_H-M   'P 1'
#
loop_
_entity.id
_entity.type
_entity.pdbx_description
1 polymer ?
#
loop_
_entity_poly.entity_id
_entity_poly.type
_entity_poly.pdbx_seq_one_letter_code
_entity_poly.pdbx_strand_id
1 'polypeptide(L)'
;MHPLNPFLRAFFRSTLPSQCLPVNHHILLVPTTESLLQGRDRETTAPYSDLAVSEEFLSSHVIRIPGGIPPGSTSKDGGNIRETKGKAKQYNTLNGRTVVVKDTYVYSNKGFKSLTQAQLLTDTLFCPDIPEAQQWLIYYISRPLVGSYDPVRIVPATIRTAAQRAADKPKSSIPSASDVKKKDIASFTELLTAF
;
A
#
# COMPACT_ATOMS: atom_id res chain seq x y z
N MET A 1 -20.65 2.06 7.57
CA MET A 1 -19.62 3.11 7.33
C MET A 1 -18.52 2.50 6.48
N HIS A 2 -18.20 3.05 5.29
CA HIS A 2 -17.24 2.44 4.36
C HIS A 2 -15.81 2.45 4.95
N PRO A 3 -15.03 1.35 4.90
CA PRO A 3 -13.68 1.36 5.43
C PRO A 3 -12.78 2.31 4.64
N LEU A 4 -12.07 3.19 5.36
CA LEU A 4 -11.12 4.19 4.84
C LEU A 4 -9.97 3.60 4.00
N ASN A 5 -9.77 2.28 4.04
CA ASN A 5 -8.65 1.62 3.37
C ASN A 5 -8.97 1.35 1.88
N PRO A 6 -8.16 1.86 0.93
CA PRO A 6 -8.39 1.67 -0.50
C PRO A 6 -8.50 0.21 -0.93
N PHE A 7 -7.68 -0.68 -0.36
CA PHE A 7 -7.71 -2.11 -0.65
C PHE A 7 -9.03 -2.75 -0.22
N LEU A 8 -9.46 -2.55 1.03
CA LEU A 8 -10.71 -3.13 1.53
C LEU A 8 -11.92 -2.64 0.74
N ARG A 9 -11.95 -1.33 0.44
CA ARG A 9 -13.00 -0.75 -0.39
C ARG A 9 -13.05 -1.39 -1.78
N ALA A 10 -11.90 -1.60 -2.41
CA ALA A 10 -11.82 -2.20 -3.74
C ALA A 10 -12.17 -3.69 -3.72
N PHE A 11 -11.63 -4.45 -2.75
CA PHE A 11 -11.90 -5.87 -2.59
C PHE A 11 -13.39 -6.17 -2.47
N PHE A 12 -14.10 -5.51 -1.52
CA PHE A 12 -15.52 -5.76 -1.30
C PHE A 12 -16.45 -5.19 -2.39
N ARG A 13 -15.93 -4.33 -3.28
CA ARG A 13 -16.65 -3.87 -4.48
C ARG A 13 -16.33 -4.70 -5.72
N SER A 14 -15.36 -5.59 -5.65
CA SER A 14 -14.96 -6.46 -6.76
C SER A 14 -15.77 -7.77 -6.76
N THR A 15 -15.50 -8.62 -7.75
CA THR A 15 -16.04 -9.97 -7.84
C THR A 15 -15.24 -10.99 -7.03
N LEU A 16 -14.10 -10.62 -6.43
CA LEU A 16 -13.24 -11.56 -5.71
C LEU A 16 -13.91 -12.20 -4.48
N PRO A 17 -14.73 -11.49 -3.67
CA PRO A 17 -15.39 -12.11 -2.53
C PRO A 17 -16.23 -13.35 -2.90
N SER A 18 -16.85 -13.39 -4.09
CA SER A 18 -17.64 -14.55 -4.53
C SER A 18 -16.77 -15.77 -4.89
N GLN A 19 -15.48 -15.56 -5.16
CA GLN A 19 -14.51 -16.63 -5.39
C GLN A 19 -13.94 -17.21 -4.09
N CYS A 20 -14.16 -16.54 -2.96
CA CYS A 20 -13.62 -16.91 -1.65
C CYS A 20 -14.60 -17.74 -0.84
N LEU A 21 -15.22 -18.77 -1.44
CA LEU A 21 -16.16 -19.65 -0.76
C LEU A 21 -15.51 -21.00 -0.42
N PRO A 22 -15.58 -21.46 0.85
CA PRO A 22 -16.11 -20.75 2.02
C PRO A 22 -15.12 -19.70 2.57
N VAL A 23 -15.63 -18.59 3.15
CA VAL A 23 -14.81 -17.44 3.56
C VAL A 23 -13.78 -17.78 4.64
N ASN A 24 -14.09 -18.73 5.53
CA ASN A 24 -13.18 -19.23 6.56
C ASN A 24 -11.90 -19.89 5.99
N HIS A 25 -11.86 -20.19 4.70
CA HIS A 25 -10.65 -20.71 4.02
C HIS A 25 -9.77 -19.58 3.47
N HIS A 26 -10.14 -18.32 3.70
CA HIS A 26 -9.49 -17.16 3.11
C HIS A 26 -9.11 -16.13 4.18
N ILE A 27 -7.91 -15.57 4.05
CA ILE A 27 -7.39 -14.51 4.91
C ILE A 27 -7.03 -13.32 4.04
N LEU A 28 -7.43 -12.12 4.46
CA LEU A 28 -7.04 -10.87 3.81
C LEU A 28 -5.76 -10.34 4.45
N LEU A 29 -4.72 -10.15 3.64
CA LEU A 29 -3.52 -9.42 4.01
C LEU A 29 -3.64 -7.97 3.56
N VAL A 30 -4.01 -7.08 4.47
CA VAL A 30 -4.38 -5.71 4.12
C VAL A 30 -3.19 -4.78 4.36
N PRO A 31 -2.60 -4.16 3.33
CA PRO A 31 -1.59 -3.13 3.54
C PRO A 31 -2.17 -1.96 4.33
N THR A 32 -1.37 -1.36 5.22
CA THR A 32 -1.82 -0.17 5.97
C THR A 32 -2.26 0.93 5.02
N THR A 33 -3.29 1.68 5.43
CA THR A 33 -3.79 2.82 4.63
C THR A 33 -2.68 3.83 4.33
N GLU A 34 -1.79 4.08 5.28
CA GLU A 34 -0.63 4.94 5.10
C GLU A 34 0.29 4.42 3.99
N SER A 35 0.61 3.12 3.97
CA SER A 35 1.45 2.54 2.92
C SER A 35 0.82 2.66 1.53
N LEU A 36 -0.51 2.57 1.42
CA LEU A 36 -1.20 2.71 0.15
C LEU A 36 -1.29 4.17 -0.32
N LEU A 37 -1.53 5.11 0.59
CA LEU A 37 -1.70 6.53 0.26
C LEU A 37 -0.38 7.28 0.09
N GLN A 38 0.65 6.88 0.83
CA GLN A 38 1.97 7.51 0.83
C GLN A 38 3.03 6.64 0.14
N GLY A 39 2.63 5.62 -0.61
CA GLY A 39 3.53 4.73 -1.32
C GLY A 39 3.40 4.87 -2.83
N ARG A 40 4.50 4.63 -3.53
CA ARG A 40 4.52 4.39 -4.97
C ARG A 40 5.33 3.15 -5.29
N ASP A 41 5.03 2.53 -6.41
CA ASP A 41 5.87 1.47 -6.94
C ASP A 41 7.14 2.09 -7.54
N ARG A 42 8.32 1.64 -7.11
CA ARG A 42 9.61 2.18 -7.53
C ARG A 42 9.87 2.01 -9.02
N GLU A 43 9.35 0.93 -9.61
CA GLU A 43 9.59 0.58 -11.01
C GLU A 43 8.70 1.39 -11.95
N THR A 44 7.39 1.45 -11.67
CA THR A 44 6.42 2.14 -12.52
C THR A 44 6.18 3.60 -12.11
N THR A 45 6.62 4.02 -10.92
CA THR A 45 6.30 5.30 -10.27
C THR A 45 4.82 5.51 -9.96
N ALA A 46 3.97 4.52 -10.23
CA ALA A 46 2.53 4.60 -10.01
C ALA A 46 2.20 4.60 -8.50
N PRO A 47 1.25 5.41 -8.05
CA PRO A 47 0.85 5.44 -6.65
C PRO A 47 0.11 4.15 -6.28
N TYR A 48 0.36 3.63 -5.07
CA TYR A 48 -0.30 2.41 -4.61
C TYR A 48 -1.81 2.57 -4.40
N SER A 49 -2.30 3.80 -4.22
CA SER A 49 -3.74 4.09 -4.21
C SER A 49 -4.45 3.61 -5.47
N ASP A 50 -3.75 3.67 -6.60
CA ASP A 50 -4.30 3.35 -7.92
C ASP A 50 -4.01 1.89 -8.27
N LEU A 51 -2.88 1.34 -7.81
CA LEU A 51 -2.57 -0.07 -7.99
C LEU A 51 -3.48 -0.97 -7.14
N ALA A 52 -3.92 -0.50 -5.97
CA ALA A 52 -4.73 -1.24 -5.01
C ALA A 52 -6.16 -1.57 -5.48
N VAL A 53 -6.58 -1.10 -6.66
CA VAL A 53 -7.86 -1.47 -7.26
C VAL A 53 -7.76 -2.58 -8.30
N SER A 54 -6.54 -2.93 -8.75
CA SER A 54 -6.34 -3.95 -9.77
C SER A 54 -6.61 -5.36 -9.22
N GLU A 55 -7.20 -6.23 -10.03
CA GLU A 55 -7.48 -7.61 -9.63
C GLU A 55 -6.21 -8.39 -9.29
N GLU A 56 -5.12 -8.14 -10.02
CA GLU A 56 -3.80 -8.72 -9.73
C GLU A 56 -3.30 -8.32 -8.34
N PHE A 57 -3.45 -7.05 -7.97
CA PHE A 57 -3.07 -6.58 -6.64
C PHE A 57 -3.97 -7.19 -5.58
N LEU A 58 -5.29 -7.14 -5.76
CA LEU A 58 -6.26 -7.62 -4.79
C LEU A 58 -6.07 -9.12 -4.50
N SER A 59 -6.03 -9.94 -5.54
CA SER A 59 -5.89 -11.40 -5.44
C SER A 59 -4.54 -11.85 -4.86
N SER A 60 -3.46 -11.07 -5.02
CA SER A 60 -2.15 -11.36 -4.42
C SER A 60 -2.11 -11.17 -2.90
N HIS A 61 -3.11 -10.48 -2.35
CA HIS A 61 -3.22 -10.18 -0.93
C HIS A 61 -4.30 -11.02 -0.23
N VAL A 62 -4.85 -12.02 -0.91
CA VAL A 62 -5.79 -12.98 -0.31
C VAL A 62 -5.11 -14.33 -0.23
N ILE A 63 -4.92 -14.87 0.98
CA ILE A 63 -4.32 -16.18 1.20
C ILE A 63 -5.40 -17.24 1.31
N ARG A 64 -5.18 -18.39 0.68
CA ARG A 64 -5.96 -19.62 0.87
C ARG A 64 -5.33 -20.48 1.96
N ILE A 65 -6.12 -20.86 2.96
CA ILE A 65 -5.72 -21.80 4.01
C ILE A 65 -6.08 -23.23 3.55
N PRO A 66 -5.10 -24.14 3.39
CA PRO A 66 -5.39 -25.54 3.10
C PRO A 66 -6.18 -26.18 4.25
N GLY A 67 -7.25 -26.92 3.92
CA GLY A 67 -8.01 -27.74 4.88
C GLY A 67 -8.75 -26.94 5.94
N GLY A 68 -9.40 -25.84 5.54
CA GLY A 68 -9.84 -24.79 6.45
C GLY A 68 -10.61 -25.29 7.67
N ILE A 69 -10.34 -24.61 8.78
CA ILE A 69 -10.65 -25.06 10.13
C ILE A 69 -12.17 -25.12 10.29
N PRO A 70 -12.78 -26.31 10.33
CA PRO A 70 -14.20 -26.44 10.64
C PRO A 70 -14.36 -26.18 12.14
N PRO A 71 -15.43 -25.51 12.58
CA PRO A 71 -15.72 -25.42 14.01
C PRO A 71 -15.95 -26.83 14.55
N GLY A 72 -15.00 -27.35 15.34
CA GLY A 72 -15.16 -28.59 16.09
C GLY A 72 -14.45 -29.85 15.57
N SER A 73 -13.67 -29.82 14.49
CA SER A 73 -12.96 -31.02 14.01
C SER A 73 -11.46 -30.98 14.29
N THR A 74 -11.01 -31.85 15.20
CA THR A 74 -9.62 -32.30 15.32
C THR A 74 -9.24 -33.13 14.09
N SER A 75 -8.92 -32.46 12.98
CA SER A 75 -8.33 -33.14 11.82
C SER A 75 -6.95 -33.67 12.19
N LYS A 76 -6.61 -34.86 11.70
CA LYS A 76 -5.39 -35.64 11.99
C LYS A 76 -4.08 -35.04 11.40
N ASP A 77 -4.14 -33.77 11.00
CA ASP A 77 -3.02 -32.86 10.68
C ASP A 77 -3.07 -31.57 11.54
N GLY A 78 -3.82 -31.61 12.64
CA GLY A 78 -3.86 -30.62 13.70
C GLY A 78 -2.58 -30.65 14.53
N GLY A 79 -1.43 -30.55 13.87
CA GLY A 79 -0.12 -30.45 14.48
C GLY A 79 -0.13 -29.29 15.46
N ASN A 80 -0.20 -29.66 16.74
CA ASN A 80 0.02 -28.88 17.94
C ASN A 80 0.38 -27.41 17.66
N ILE A 81 -0.62 -26.53 17.72
CA ILE A 81 -0.49 -25.06 17.49
C ILE A 81 0.66 -24.46 18.34
N ARG A 82 1.00 -25.11 19.45
CA ARG A 82 2.10 -24.75 20.34
C ARG A 82 3.49 -25.13 19.81
N GLU A 83 3.62 -26.20 19.04
CA GLU A 83 4.91 -26.75 18.56
C GLU A 83 5.32 -26.19 17.18
N THR A 84 4.41 -25.56 16.44
CA THR A 84 4.71 -24.95 15.13
C THR A 84 5.22 -23.50 15.22
N LYS A 85 5.39 -22.95 16.42
CA LYS A 85 5.97 -21.62 16.62
C LYS A 85 7.41 -21.61 16.09
N GLY A 86 7.64 -20.95 14.96
CA GLY A 86 8.96 -20.70 14.37
C GLY A 86 9.25 -21.38 13.04
N LYS A 87 8.42 -22.36 12.61
CA LYS A 87 8.55 -22.95 11.27
C LYS A 87 7.83 -22.08 10.24
N ALA A 88 8.53 -21.77 9.15
CA ALA A 88 7.96 -21.06 8.02
C ALA A 88 6.83 -21.89 7.39
N LYS A 89 5.66 -21.27 7.19
CA LYS A 89 4.50 -21.87 6.52
C LYS A 89 4.30 -21.23 5.17
N GLN A 90 4.19 -22.03 4.12
CA GLN A 90 3.89 -21.56 2.78
C GLN A 90 2.40 -21.66 2.50
N TYR A 91 1.85 -20.61 1.90
CA TYR A 91 0.46 -20.55 1.47
C TYR A 91 0.35 -20.09 0.02
N ASN A 92 -0.77 -20.43 -0.60
CA ASN A 92 -1.11 -19.95 -1.94
C ASN A 92 -2.04 -18.74 -1.82
N THR A 93 -1.85 -17.74 -2.66
CA THR A 93 -2.76 -16.60 -2.80
C THR A 93 -3.92 -16.95 -3.73
N LEU A 94 -4.92 -16.07 -3.81
CA LEU A 94 -6.11 -16.29 -4.64
C LEU A 94 -5.78 -16.42 -6.13
N ASN A 95 -4.75 -15.71 -6.62
CA ASN A 95 -4.23 -15.84 -7.98
C ASN A 95 -3.15 -16.92 -8.17
N GLY A 96 -2.94 -17.80 -7.20
CA GLY A 96 -2.02 -18.94 -7.31
C GLY A 96 -0.54 -18.62 -7.12
N ARG A 97 -0.19 -17.38 -6.71
CA ARG A 97 1.16 -17.07 -6.22
C ARG A 97 1.38 -17.70 -4.86
N THR A 98 2.62 -17.75 -4.40
CA THR A 98 2.94 -18.29 -3.08
C THR A 98 3.52 -17.21 -2.17
N VAL A 99 3.15 -17.29 -0.89
CA VAL A 99 3.67 -16.45 0.19
C VAL A 99 4.15 -17.34 1.32
N VAL A 100 5.19 -16.91 2.01
CA VAL A 100 5.75 -17.62 3.17
C VAL A 100 5.53 -16.76 4.40
N VAL A 101 4.88 -17.31 5.42
CA VAL A 101 4.69 -16.65 6.71
C VAL A 101 5.65 -17.28 7.71
N LYS A 102 6.49 -16.45 8.32
CA LYS A 102 7.43 -16.88 9.36
C LYS A 102 7.49 -15.79 10.43
N ASP A 103 7.31 -16.20 11.68
CA ASP A 103 7.28 -15.30 12.83
C ASP A 103 6.24 -14.17 12.60
N THR A 104 6.66 -12.90 12.61
CA THR A 104 5.82 -11.74 12.34
C THR A 104 5.98 -11.18 10.92
N TYR A 105 6.46 -11.99 9.97
CA TYR A 105 6.71 -11.55 8.60
C TYR A 105 6.01 -12.42 7.56
N VAL A 106 5.53 -11.75 6.52
CA VAL A 106 5.04 -12.33 5.26
C VAL A 106 6.06 -12.00 4.17
N TYR A 107 6.52 -13.03 3.48
CA TYR A 107 7.43 -12.93 2.36
C TYR A 107 6.68 -13.34 1.10
N SER A 108 6.68 -12.48 0.07
CA SER A 108 6.25 -12.91 -1.25
C SER A 108 7.23 -13.95 -1.80
N ASN A 109 6.76 -14.90 -2.60
CA ASN A 109 7.59 -15.98 -3.15
C ASN A 109 7.22 -16.24 -4.62
N LYS A 110 6.97 -17.50 -5.01
CA LYS A 110 6.81 -17.88 -6.41
C LYS A 110 5.61 -17.16 -7.03
N GLY A 111 5.80 -16.64 -8.24
CA GLY A 111 4.77 -15.96 -9.02
C GLY A 111 4.68 -14.44 -8.80
N PHE A 112 5.40 -13.88 -7.83
CA PHE A 112 5.58 -12.43 -7.70
C PHE A 112 6.71 -11.95 -8.62
N LYS A 113 6.56 -10.75 -9.20
CA LYS A 113 7.60 -10.13 -10.06
C LYS A 113 8.85 -9.74 -9.26
N SER A 114 8.64 -9.23 -8.06
CA SER A 114 9.66 -8.81 -7.11
C SER A 114 9.44 -9.52 -5.77
N LEU A 115 10.53 -9.87 -5.09
CA LEU A 115 10.45 -10.43 -3.74
C LEU A 115 10.37 -9.30 -2.71
N THR A 116 9.25 -9.25 -2.00
CA THR A 116 8.93 -8.31 -0.94
C THR A 116 8.83 -9.03 0.41
N GLN A 117 9.06 -8.26 1.47
CA GLN A 117 8.80 -8.68 2.85
C GLN A 117 7.93 -7.63 3.54
N ALA A 118 6.89 -8.07 4.23
CA ALA A 118 5.99 -7.23 4.98
C ALA A 118 5.84 -7.78 6.41
N GLN A 119 5.72 -6.89 7.38
CA GLN A 119 5.52 -7.26 8.78
C GLN A 119 4.02 -7.39 9.05
N LEU A 120 3.60 -8.46 9.74
CA LEU A 120 2.26 -8.59 10.32
C LEU A 120 2.15 -7.64 11.52
N LEU A 121 1.12 -6.80 11.53
CA LEU A 121 0.94 -5.76 12.53
C LEU A 121 -0.17 -6.12 13.52
N THR A 122 -1.41 -6.09 13.07
CA THR A 122 -2.60 -6.33 13.88
C THR A 122 -3.57 -7.20 13.12
N ASP A 123 -4.35 -7.98 13.84
CA ASP A 123 -5.47 -8.74 13.32
C ASP A 123 -6.80 -8.08 13.68
N THR A 124 -7.81 -8.30 12.83
CA THR A 124 -9.18 -7.92 13.13
C THR A 124 -10.14 -8.83 12.40
N LEU A 125 -11.34 -8.97 12.97
CA LEU A 125 -12.44 -9.65 12.32
C LEU A 125 -13.40 -8.62 11.75
N PHE A 126 -13.54 -8.60 10.44
CA PHE A 126 -14.43 -7.68 9.74
C PHE A 126 -15.76 -8.35 9.41
N CYS A 127 -16.86 -7.75 9.87
CA CYS A 127 -18.21 -8.15 9.52
C CYS A 127 -18.83 -7.08 8.59
N PRO A 128 -19.19 -7.42 7.34
CA PRO A 128 -19.93 -6.51 6.48
C PRO A 128 -21.31 -6.13 7.07
N ASP A 129 -21.76 -4.90 6.84
CA ASP A 129 -23.06 -4.35 7.28
C ASP A 129 -24.23 -4.93 6.43
N ILE A 130 -24.30 -6.25 6.23
CA ILE A 130 -25.32 -6.94 5.42
C ILE A 130 -25.90 -8.10 6.25
N PRO A 131 -27.21 -8.39 6.17
CA PRO A 131 -27.79 -9.58 6.81
C PRO A 131 -27.05 -10.86 6.37
N GLU A 132 -26.81 -11.77 7.30
CA GLU A 132 -26.09 -13.05 7.08
C GLU A 132 -24.66 -12.91 6.53
N ALA A 133 -24.03 -11.73 6.67
CA ALA A 133 -22.67 -11.52 6.20
C ALA A 133 -21.66 -12.45 6.90
N GLN A 134 -20.81 -13.09 6.10
CA GLN A 134 -19.71 -13.89 6.62
C GLN A 134 -18.59 -12.99 7.15
N GLN A 135 -18.02 -13.37 8.30
CA GLN A 135 -16.92 -12.65 8.94
C GLN A 135 -15.59 -12.95 8.24
N TRP A 136 -14.80 -11.91 7.98
CA TRP A 136 -13.50 -12.00 7.32
C TRP A 136 -12.37 -11.79 8.32
N LEU A 137 -11.39 -12.70 8.32
CA LEU A 137 -10.15 -12.52 9.06
C LEU A 137 -9.20 -11.63 8.26
N ILE A 138 -8.82 -10.51 8.85
CA ILE A 138 -7.89 -9.53 8.29
C ILE A 138 -6.63 -9.53 9.14
N TYR A 139 -5.48 -9.65 8.48
CA TYR A 139 -4.19 -9.24 9.06
C TYR A 139 -3.69 -8.00 8.33
N TYR A 140 -3.41 -6.95 9.09
CA TYR A 140 -2.74 -5.78 8.55
C TYR A 140 -1.26 -6.05 8.36
N ILE A 141 -0.73 -5.67 7.19
CA ILE A 141 0.68 -5.78 6.83
C ILE A 141 1.30 -4.40 6.60
N SER A 142 2.58 -4.26 6.91
CA SER A 142 3.26 -2.96 6.91
C SER A 142 3.46 -2.33 5.53
N ARG A 143 3.38 -3.10 4.44
CA ARG A 143 3.53 -2.64 3.05
C ARG A 143 2.89 -3.62 2.06
N PRO A 144 2.60 -3.19 0.81
CA PRO A 144 2.11 -4.08 -0.24
C PRO A 144 3.06 -5.24 -0.57
N LEU A 145 2.49 -6.38 -0.97
CA LEU A 145 3.25 -7.54 -1.45
C LEU A 145 3.63 -7.45 -2.93
N VAL A 146 2.97 -6.57 -3.69
CA VAL A 146 3.12 -6.42 -5.15
C VAL A 146 3.96 -5.19 -5.47
N GLY A 147 4.91 -5.34 -6.40
CA GLY A 147 5.80 -4.27 -6.83
C GLY A 147 6.94 -4.01 -5.84
N SER A 148 7.60 -2.88 -6.00
CA SER A 148 8.77 -2.47 -5.25
C SER A 148 8.44 -1.22 -4.43
N TYR A 149 8.02 -1.40 -3.18
CA TYR A 149 7.50 -0.30 -2.35
C TYR A 149 8.54 0.81 -2.07
N ASP A 150 8.24 2.04 -2.50
CA ASP A 150 8.98 3.26 -2.18
C ASP A 150 8.07 4.25 -1.40
N PRO A 151 8.39 4.55 -0.13
CA PRO A 151 7.61 5.51 0.65
C PRO A 151 7.88 6.95 0.18
N VAL A 152 6.81 7.67 -0.14
CA VAL A 152 6.83 9.09 -0.45
C VAL A 152 6.99 9.88 0.85
N ARG A 153 8.16 10.49 1.05
CA ARG A 153 8.41 11.35 2.21
C ARG A 153 7.60 12.64 2.07
N ILE A 154 6.63 12.82 2.95
CA ILE A 154 5.96 14.12 3.11
C ILE A 154 6.95 15.08 3.77
N VAL A 155 7.43 16.06 3.02
CA VAL A 155 8.21 17.17 3.59
C VAL A 155 7.21 18.16 4.20
N PRO A 156 7.25 18.43 5.51
CA PRO A 156 6.36 19.39 6.12
C PRO A 156 6.51 20.77 5.45
N ALA A 157 5.38 21.41 5.14
CA ALA A 157 5.39 22.78 4.70
C ALA A 157 5.93 23.66 5.84
N THR A 158 7.14 24.21 5.66
CA THR A 158 7.73 25.14 6.61
C THR A 158 7.50 26.57 6.13
N ILE A 159 7.01 27.44 7.03
CA ILE A 159 6.90 28.87 6.72
C ILE A 159 8.32 29.43 6.67
N ARG A 160 8.79 29.78 5.47
CA ARG A 160 10.10 30.41 5.31
C ARG A 160 10.12 31.76 6.02
N THR A 161 11.04 31.91 6.97
CA THR A 161 11.30 33.21 7.61
C THR A 161 11.86 34.21 6.59
N ALA A 162 11.72 35.52 6.87
CA ALA A 162 12.25 36.56 5.99
C ALA A 162 13.77 36.42 5.76
N ALA A 163 14.52 35.96 6.77
CA ALA A 163 15.95 35.68 6.68
C ALA A 163 16.27 34.54 5.70
N GLN A 164 15.46 33.47 5.68
CA GLN A 164 15.63 32.36 4.74
C GLN A 164 15.26 32.76 3.30
N ARG A 165 14.32 33.69 3.11
CA ARG A 165 14.00 34.25 1.79
C ARG A 165 15.11 35.17 1.25
N ALA A 166 15.83 35.85 2.13
CA ALA A 166 16.98 36.68 1.74
C ALA A 166 18.21 35.86 1.33
N ALA A 167 18.37 34.65 1.88
CA ALA A 167 19.48 33.74 1.57
C ALA A 167 19.37 33.07 0.18
N ASP A 168 18.15 32.94 -0.36
CA ASP A 168 17.87 32.39 -1.70
C ASP A 168 18.03 33.43 -2.83
N LYS A 169 18.46 34.66 -2.51
CA LYS A 169 18.82 35.61 -3.57
C LYS A 169 20.01 35.03 -4.34
N PRO A 170 19.87 34.78 -5.66
CA PRO A 170 20.99 34.30 -6.46
C PRO A 170 22.14 35.31 -6.34
N LYS A 171 23.32 34.82 -5.94
CA LYS A 171 24.55 35.62 -6.01
C LYS A 171 24.70 36.02 -7.48
N SER A 172 24.60 37.32 -7.76
CA SER A 172 24.80 37.88 -9.09
C SER A 172 26.25 37.63 -9.51
N SER A 173 26.50 36.55 -10.25
CA SER A 173 27.70 36.42 -11.07
C SER A 173 27.54 37.30 -12.30
N ILE A 174 28.32 38.37 -12.36
CA ILE A 174 28.44 39.34 -13.46
C ILE A 174 29.00 38.66 -14.74
N PRO A 175 28.75 39.19 -15.97
CA PRO A 175 28.19 38.43 -17.08
C PRO A 175 29.11 38.29 -18.33
N SER A 176 28.67 37.49 -19.31
CA SER A 176 29.11 37.57 -20.71
C SER A 176 27.91 37.57 -21.66
N ALA A 177 27.97 38.45 -22.66
CA ALA A 177 26.88 39.03 -23.43
C ALA A 177 26.09 38.10 -24.37
N SER A 178 24.77 38.30 -24.43
CA SER A 178 24.05 38.56 -25.69
C SER A 178 22.67 39.17 -25.40
N ASP A 179 22.40 40.26 -26.11
CA ASP A 179 21.28 41.18 -25.95
C ASP A 179 19.89 40.56 -26.13
N VAL A 180 19.07 40.64 -25.07
CA VAL A 180 17.68 41.10 -25.17
C VAL A 180 17.42 41.94 -23.92
N LYS A 181 17.35 43.26 -24.05
CA LYS A 181 16.99 44.17 -22.95
C LYS A 181 15.52 43.96 -22.58
N LYS A 182 15.24 42.97 -21.74
CA LYS A 182 13.97 42.90 -21.01
C LYS A 182 13.96 44.10 -20.05
N LYS A 183 13.07 45.06 -20.29
CA LYS A 183 12.78 46.10 -19.30
C LYS A 183 12.20 45.41 -18.08
N ASP A 184 12.94 45.43 -16.98
CA ASP A 184 12.42 45.04 -15.68
C ASP A 184 11.36 46.06 -15.27
N ILE A 185 10.13 45.60 -15.10
CA ILE A 185 9.02 46.42 -14.62
C ILE A 185 8.93 46.20 -13.12
N ALA A 186 9.27 47.22 -12.33
CA ALA A 186 9.38 47.11 -10.89
C ALA A 186 8.06 47.42 -10.16
N SER A 187 7.08 47.99 -10.86
CA SER A 187 5.77 48.29 -10.28
C SER A 187 4.62 48.05 -11.26
N PHE A 188 3.45 47.75 -10.70
CA PHE A 188 2.23 47.55 -11.49
C PHE A 188 1.83 48.81 -12.28
N THR A 189 2.09 49.99 -11.72
CA THR A 189 1.87 51.27 -12.40
C THR A 189 2.74 51.41 -13.64
N GLU A 190 3.99 50.96 -13.56
CA GLU A 190 4.94 50.99 -14.67
C GLU A 190 4.57 50.00 -15.80
N LEU A 191 3.86 48.91 -15.46
CA LEU A 191 3.30 47.96 -16.43
C LEU A 191 2.14 48.59 -17.23
N LEU A 192 1.28 49.34 -16.54
CA LEU A 192 0.13 49.99 -17.17
C LEU A 192 0.53 51.08 -18.16
N THR A 193 1.67 51.73 -17.98
CA THR A 193 2.19 52.74 -18.90
C THR A 193 2.88 52.13 -20.14
N ALA A 194 3.12 50.82 -20.15
CA ALA A 194 3.85 50.12 -21.21
C ALA A 194 2.95 49.47 -22.28
N PHE A 195 1.63 49.59 -22.15
CA PHE A 195 0.60 49.21 -23.13
C PHE A 195 -0.11 50.45 -23.66
#